data_AF-A0A950G2A0-F1
#
_entry.id   AF-A0A950G2A0-F1
#
_cell.length_a   1.000
_cell.length_b   1.000
_cell.length_c   1.000
_cell.angle_alpha   90.00
_cell.angle_beta   90.00
_cell.angle_gamma   90.00
#
_symmetry.space_group_name_H-M   'P 1'
#
loop_
_entity.id
_entity.type
_entity.pdbx_description
1 polymer ?
#
loop_
_entity_poly.entity_id
_entity_poly.type
_entity_poly.pdbx_seq_one_letter_code
_entity_poly.pdbx_strand_id
1 'polypeptide(L)'
;PCPTCGATRCALALERGDLAAAWRDNPLIFVCYGGTVLTNLYAAVILLFRLRRLRLANLPAKVKRALSAVVVLALTANWIYLLAHR
;
A
#
# COMPACT_ATOMS: atom_id res chain seq x y z
N PRO A 1 20.62 0.39 2.11
CA PRO A 1 19.30 0.94 2.55
C PRO A 1 18.18 0.20 1.81
N CYS A 2 17.27 -0.50 2.51
CA CYS A 2 16.19 -1.26 1.88
C CYS A 2 14.87 -0.45 1.79
N PRO A 3 14.03 -0.63 0.74
CA PRO A 3 12.81 0.16 0.55
C PRO A 3 11.73 -0.13 1.60
N THR A 4 11.79 -1.29 2.25
CA THR A 4 10.85 -1.72 3.29
C THR A 4 11.40 -1.53 4.71
N CYS A 5 12.61 -0.96 4.84
CA CYS A 5 13.21 -0.67 6.14
C CYS A 5 12.31 0.34 6.86
N GLY A 6 11.87 0.00 8.08
CA GLY A 6 10.88 0.79 8.83
C GLY A 6 9.48 0.19 8.87
N ALA A 7 9.21 -0.93 8.16
CA ALA A 7 7.89 -1.55 8.12
C ALA A 7 7.32 -1.90 9.51
N THR A 8 8.12 -2.53 10.38
CA THR A 8 7.71 -2.86 11.75
C THR A 8 7.41 -1.62 12.58
N ARG A 9 8.19 -0.54 12.40
CA ARG A 9 8.01 0.71 13.14
C ARG A 9 6.72 1.42 12.72
N CYS A 10 6.46 1.45 11.42
CA CYS A 10 5.19 1.88 10.84
C CYS A 10 4.01 1.07 11.40
N ALA A 11 4.12 -0.26 11.49
CA ALA A 11 3.05 -1.10 12.06
C ALA A 11 2.77 -0.75 13.53
N LEU A 12 3.82 -0.62 14.35
CA LEU A 12 3.69 -0.24 15.76
C LEU A 12 3.11 1.19 15.94
N ALA A 13 3.41 2.11 15.02
CA ALA A 13 2.81 3.44 15.02
C ALA A 13 1.32 3.40 14.66
N LEU A 14 0.94 2.59 13.66
CA LEU A 14 -0.46 2.35 13.30
C LEU A 14 -1.27 1.73 14.43
N GLU A 15 -0.72 0.74 15.15
CA GLU A 15 -1.36 0.11 16.31
C GLU A 15 -1.65 1.11 17.43
N ARG A 16 -0.77 2.11 17.60
CA ARG A 16 -0.95 3.20 18.56
C ARG A 16 -1.87 4.32 18.05
N GLY A 17 -2.39 4.21 16.83
CA GLY A 17 -3.22 5.23 16.19
C GLY A 17 -2.42 6.46 15.70
N ASP A 18 -1.09 6.43 15.73
CA ASP A 18 -0.24 7.54 15.28
C ASP A 18 0.03 7.43 13.77
N LEU A 19 -0.93 7.90 12.98
CA LEU A 19 -0.85 7.89 11.52
C LEU A 19 0.29 8.76 10.99
N ALA A 20 0.63 9.84 11.68
CA ALA A 20 1.68 10.78 11.25
C ALA A 20 3.07 10.17 11.46
N ALA A 21 3.31 9.49 12.57
CA ALA A 21 4.54 8.71 12.76
C ALA A 21 4.62 7.55 11.76
N ALA A 22 3.53 6.82 11.55
CA ALA A 22 3.52 5.70 10.60
C ALA A 22 3.86 6.13 9.16
N TRP A 23 3.29 7.25 8.70
CA TRP A 23 3.61 7.82 7.38
C TRP A 23 5.08 8.19 7.26
N ARG A 24 5.66 8.84 8.29
CA ARG A 24 7.07 9.24 8.29
C ARG A 24 8.03 8.06 8.33
N ASP A 25 7.68 6.99 9.04
CA ASP A 25 8.53 5.80 9.17
C ASP A 25 8.73 5.10 7.82
N ASN A 26 7.66 4.88 7.06
CA ASN A 26 7.73 4.32 5.70
C ASN A 26 6.42 4.54 4.93
N PRO A 27 6.32 5.58 4.08
CA PRO A 27 5.10 5.93 3.35
C PRO A 27 4.55 4.78 2.48
N LEU A 28 5.44 4.02 1.82
CA LEU A 28 5.04 2.89 1.00
C LEU A 28 4.35 1.81 1.82
N ILE A 29 4.94 1.44 2.97
CA ILE A 29 4.36 0.42 3.85
C ILE A 29 3.05 0.89 4.48
N PHE A 30 2.95 2.17 4.85
CA PHE A 30 1.70 2.76 5.31
C PHE A 30 0.58 2.58 4.27
N VAL A 31 0.84 2.89 3.00
CA VAL A 31 -0.13 2.71 1.91
C VAL A 31 -0.45 1.23 1.70
N CYS A 32 0.53 0.32 1.80
CA CYS A 32 0.28 -1.12 1.69
C CYS A 32 -0.63 -1.65 2.81
N TYR A 33 -0.40 -1.25 4.07
CA TYR A 33 -1.26 -1.63 5.18
C TYR A 33 -2.67 -1.05 5.02
N GLY A 34 -2.79 0.24 4.69
CA GLY A 34 -4.07 0.87 4.43
C GLY A 34 -4.83 0.19 3.28
N GLY A 35 -4.15 -0.10 2.16
CA GLY A 35 -4.73 -0.83 1.04
C GLY A 35 -5.19 -2.24 1.41
N THR A 36 -4.46 -2.93 2.29
CA THR A 36 -4.86 -4.25 2.81
C THR A 36 -6.13 -4.16 3.65
N VAL A 37 -6.21 -3.18 4.56
CA VAL A 37 -7.42 -2.94 5.37
C VAL A 37 -8.62 -2.64 4.47
N LEU A 38 -8.47 -1.71 3.52
CA LEU A 38 -9.55 -1.37 2.58
C LEU A 38 -10.00 -2.56 1.74
N THR A 39 -9.06 -3.39 1.27
CA THR A 39 -9.39 -4.59 0.49
C THR A 39 -10.12 -5.62 1.35
N ASN A 40 -9.74 -5.78 2.62
CA ASN A 40 -10.42 -6.67 3.56
C ASN A 40 -11.83 -6.19 3.88
N LEU A 41 -12.02 -4.88 4.10
CA LEU A 41 -13.34 -4.29 4.31
C LEU A 41 -14.23 -4.47 3.08
N TYR A 42 -13.69 -4.22 1.88
CA TYR A 42 -14.38 -4.49 0.63
C TYR A 42 -14.79 -5.97 0.52
N ALA A 43 -13.86 -6.89 0.79
CA ALA A 43 -14.15 -8.32 0.75
C ALA A 43 -15.24 -8.72 1.75
N ALA A 44 -15.19 -8.19 2.98
CA ALA A 44 -16.20 -8.42 4.00
C ALA A 44 -17.58 -7.95 3.54
N VAL A 45 -17.69 -6.74 2.96
CA VAL A 45 -18.94 -6.22 2.40
C VAL A 45 -19.46 -7.14 1.28
N ILE A 46 -18.61 -7.53 0.34
CA ILE A 46 -19.01 -8.42 -0.76
C ILE A 46 -19.55 -9.75 -0.22
N LEU A 47 -18.92 -10.33 0.80
CA LEU A 47 -19.33 -11.59 1.42
C LEU A 47 -20.63 -11.46 2.21
N LEU A 48 -20.75 -10.42 3.04
CA LEU A 48 -21.93 -10.19 3.89
C LEU A 48 -23.20 -9.93 3.06
N PHE A 49 -23.07 -9.15 1.98
CA PHE A 49 -24.19 -8.78 1.12
C PHE A 49 -24.34 -9.67 -0.13
N ARG A 50 -23.52 -10.72 -0.26
CA ARG A 50 -23.49 -11.65 -1.42
C ARG A 50 -23.42 -10.94 -2.77
N LEU A 51 -22.67 -9.85 -2.83
CA LEU A 51 -22.54 -9.03 -4.03
C LEU A 51 -21.62 -9.68 -5.06
N ARG A 52 -21.68 -9.20 -6.31
CA ARG A 52 -20.80 -9.66 -7.37
C ARG A 52 -19.39 -9.10 -7.15
N ARG A 53 -18.41 -10.01 -7.01
CA ARG A 53 -16.99 -9.67 -6.86
C ARG A 53 -16.46 -8.94 -8.11
N LEU A 54 -15.71 -7.86 -7.90
CA LEU A 54 -14.93 -7.22 -8.95
C LEU A 54 -13.85 -8.20 -9.45
N ARG A 55 -13.94 -8.61 -10.72
CA ARG A 55 -12.93 -9.43 -11.35
C ARG A 55 -12.03 -8.56 -12.20
N LEU A 56 -10.78 -8.42 -11.78
CA LEU A 56 -9.69 -7.80 -12.56
C LEU A 56 -9.14 -8.77 -13.62
N ALA A 57 -9.96 -9.70 -14.11
CA ALA A 57 -9.58 -10.58 -15.21
C ALA A 57 -9.72 -9.79 -16.52
N ASN A 58 -8.70 -9.82 -17.36
CA ASN A 58 -8.64 -9.13 -18.67
C ASN A 58 -8.35 -7.62 -18.65
N LEU A 59 -7.49 -7.13 -17.74
CA LEU A 59 -6.95 -5.77 -17.92
C LEU A 59 -6.19 -5.66 -19.26
N PRO A 60 -6.42 -4.59 -20.04
CA PRO A 60 -5.66 -4.31 -21.24
C PRO A 60 -4.16 -4.22 -20.95
N ALA A 61 -3.31 -4.66 -21.88
CA ALA A 61 -1.85 -4.63 -21.71
C ALA A 61 -1.33 -3.22 -21.40
N LYS A 62 -1.94 -2.18 -21.97
CA LYS A 62 -1.62 -0.78 -21.68
C LYS A 62 -1.84 -0.43 -20.20
N VAL A 63 -2.96 -0.86 -19.62
CA VAL A 63 -3.27 -0.60 -18.21
C VAL A 63 -2.32 -1.39 -17.30
N LYS A 64 -2.01 -2.64 -17.62
CA LYS A 64 -1.01 -3.43 -16.89
C LYS A 64 0.36 -2.73 -16.87
N ARG A 65 0.83 -2.24 -18.03
CA ARG A 65 2.09 -1.49 -18.13
C ARG A 65 2.06 -0.20 -17.32
N ALA A 66 0.95 0.55 -17.39
CA ALA A 66 0.79 1.77 -16.59
C ALA A 66 0.85 1.47 -15.09
N LEU A 67 0.15 0.43 -14.62
CA LEU A 67 0.20 -0.01 -13.22
C LEU A 67 1.61 -0.43 -12.80
N SER A 68 2.31 -1.20 -13.63
CA SER A 68 3.72 -1.56 -13.37
C SER A 68 4.60 -0.32 -13.26
N ALA A 69 4.45 0.67 -14.15
CA ALA A 69 5.20 1.91 -14.09
C ALA A 69 4.89 2.69 -12.81
N VAL A 70 3.62 2.79 -12.40
CA VAL A 70 3.21 3.42 -11.13
C VAL A 70 3.86 2.72 -9.93
N VAL A 71 3.87 1.38 -9.90
CA VAL A 71 4.51 0.62 -8.81
C VAL A 71 6.01 0.87 -8.75
N VAL A 72 6.70 0.87 -9.90
CA VAL A 72 8.14 1.16 -9.96
C VAL A 72 8.43 2.59 -9.50
N LEU A 73 7.64 3.57 -9.95
CA LEU A 73 7.78 4.96 -9.54
C LEU A 73 7.55 5.13 -8.04
N ALA A 74 6.52 4.50 -7.47
CA ALA A 74 6.25 4.54 -6.02
C ALA A 74 7.40 3.92 -5.21
N LEU A 75 7.92 2.77 -5.64
CA LEU A 75 9.08 2.14 -5.02
C LEU A 75 10.31 3.06 -5.04
N THR A 76 10.58 3.68 -6.20
CA THR A 76 11.74 4.55 -6.39
C THR A 76 11.61 5.83 -5.57
N ALA A 77 10.44 6.47 -5.59
CA ALA A 77 10.15 7.66 -4.80
C ALA A 77 10.25 7.41 -3.29
N ASN A 78 9.69 6.29 -2.80
CA ASN A 78 9.83 5.89 -1.40
C ASN A 78 11.30 5.63 -1.03
N TRP A 79 12.06 5.01 -1.93
CA TRP A 79 13.47 4.74 -1.66
C TRP A 79 14.30 6.03 -1.58
N ILE A 80 14.06 6.99 -2.47
CA ILE A 80 14.66 8.33 -2.40
C ILE A 80 14.27 9.03 -1.09
N TYR A 81 12.99 8.98 -0.69
CA TYR A 81 12.52 9.54 0.57
C TYR A 81 13.29 8.98 1.77
N LEU A 82 13.44 7.65 1.83
CA LEU A 82 14.18 6.96 2.89
C LEU A 82 15.69 7.22 2.85
N LEU A 83 16.26 7.63 1.72
CA LEU A 83 17.66 8.03 1.63
C LEU A 83 17.85 9.47 2.11
N ALA A 84 16.90 10.35 1.81
CA ALA A 84 16.96 11.77 2.19
C ALA A 84 16.64 12.02 3.67
N HIS A 85 15.87 11.15 4.31
CA HIS A 85 15.42 11.29 5.70
C HIS A 85 16.07 10.26 6.65
N ARG A 86 17.21 9.69 6.26
CA ARG A 86 18.01 8.78 7.09
C ARG A 86 19.12 9.49 7.81
#